data_AF-A0A1G3PQZ1-F1
#
_entry.id   AF-A0A1G3PQZ1-F1
#
_cell.length_a   1.000
_cell.length_b   1.000
_cell.length_c   1.000
_cell.angle_alpha   90.00
_cell.angle_beta   90.00
_cell.angle_gamma   90.00
#
_symmetry.space_group_name_H-M   'P 1'
#
loop_
_entity.id
_entity.type
_entity.pdbx_description
1 polymer ?
#
loop_
_entity_poly.entity_id
_entity_poly.type
_entity_poly.pdbx_seq_one_letter_code
_entity_poly.pdbx_strand_id
1 'polypeptide(L)'
;MKGKMIVIRIAFIWGIVADAVMTVLLSFPGLFIVSNNLNAAADPGFTFALLNSAPLMLGWTLVLIWGAIKPIERIGILLCLIPLLIYYMAVNIIGLTLGVCRLENTILLLVLQASLLVFMVLGYVFGRQIRKTETGNAV
;
A
#
# COMPACT_ATOMS: atom_id res chain seq x y z
N MET A 1 -3.10 20.80 -15.46
CA MET A 1 -3.90 19.55 -15.43
C MET A 1 -3.06 18.29 -15.66
N LYS A 2 -2.21 18.23 -16.70
CA LYS A 2 -1.38 17.05 -17.01
C LYS A 2 -0.51 16.56 -15.84
N GLY A 3 0.20 17.45 -15.15
CA GLY A 3 1.04 17.08 -14.00
C GLY A 3 0.28 16.43 -12.84
N LYS A 4 -0.91 16.95 -12.52
CA LYS A 4 -1.80 16.38 -11.49
C LYS A 4 -2.26 14.97 -11.86
N MET A 5 -2.61 14.74 -13.13
CA MET A 5 -2.99 13.40 -13.62
C MET A 5 -1.84 12.39 -13.52
N ILE A 6 -0.60 12.81 -13.79
CA ILE A 6 0.58 11.95 -13.65
C ILE A 6 0.74 11.49 -12.19
N VAL A 7 0.62 12.41 -11.23
CA VAL A 7 0.71 12.07 -9.80
C VAL A 7 -0.34 11.03 -9.38
N ILE A 8 -1.58 11.18 -9.84
CA ILE A 8 -2.65 10.22 -9.53
C ILE A 8 -2.33 8.84 -10.11
N ARG A 9 -1.85 8.78 -11.36
CA ARG A 9 -1.45 7.51 -11.98
C ARG A 9 -0.27 6.86 -11.24
N ILE A 10 0.72 7.65 -10.84
CA ILE A 10 1.86 7.18 -10.05
C ILE A 10 1.36 6.61 -8.71
N ALA A 11 0.40 7.25 -8.03
CA ALA A 11 -0.15 6.74 -6.78
C ALA A 11 -0.78 5.35 -6.94
N PHE A 12 -1.58 5.15 -7.99
CA PHE A 12 -2.13 3.82 -8.30
C PHE A 12 -1.04 2.80 -8.65
N ILE A 13 -0.12 3.14 -9.57
CA ILE A 13 0.94 2.22 -10.01
C ILE A 13 1.86 1.83 -8.84
N TRP A 14 2.24 2.80 -8.01
CA TRP A 14 3.09 2.56 -6.86
C TRP A 14 2.42 1.64 -5.84
N GLY A 15 1.11 1.83 -5.60
CA GLY A 15 0.31 0.90 -4.81
C GLY A 15 0.27 -0.51 -5.41
N ILE A 16 0.05 -0.64 -6.73
CA ILE A 16 0.03 -1.95 -7.42
C ILE A 16 1.35 -2.69 -7.21
N VAL A 17 2.47 -1.99 -7.39
CA VAL A 17 3.81 -2.59 -7.22
C VAL A 17 4.02 -3.01 -5.77
N ALA A 18 3.67 -2.16 -4.81
CA ALA A 18 3.82 -2.46 -3.39
C ALA A 18 2.99 -3.68 -2.96
N ASP A 19 1.71 -3.72 -3.32
CA ASP A 19 0.82 -4.83 -2.98
C ASP A 19 1.24 -6.11 -3.70
N ALA A 20 1.63 -6.05 -4.97
CA ALA A 20 2.09 -7.22 -5.71
C ALA A 20 3.37 -7.83 -5.11
N VAL A 21 4.33 -6.99 -4.72
CA VAL A 21 5.55 -7.44 -4.02
C VAL A 21 5.16 -8.09 -2.69
N MET A 22 4.27 -7.49 -1.92
CA MET A 22 3.81 -8.05 -0.65
C MET A 22 3.04 -9.36 -0.83
N THR A 23 2.18 -9.48 -1.84
CA THR A 23 1.52 -10.74 -2.18
C THR A 23 2.54 -11.85 -2.39
N VAL A 24 3.60 -11.60 -3.19
CA VAL A 24 4.66 -12.58 -3.42
C VAL A 24 5.35 -12.95 -2.11
N LEU A 25 5.78 -11.96 -1.32
CA LEU A 25 6.46 -12.24 -0.05
C LEU A 25 5.56 -13.06 0.90
N LEU A 26 4.29 -12.70 1.04
CA LEU A 26 3.34 -13.40 1.91
C LEU A 26 2.99 -14.81 1.41
N SER A 27 2.95 -15.04 0.10
CA SER A 27 2.75 -16.37 -0.49
C SER A 27 3.93 -17.30 -0.27
N PHE A 28 5.13 -16.76 -0.01
CA PHE A 28 6.34 -17.53 0.22
C PHE A 28 6.97 -17.17 1.57
N PRO A 29 6.52 -17.77 2.69
CA PRO A 29 6.98 -17.47 4.05
C PRO A 29 8.50 -17.45 4.24
N GLY A 30 9.23 -18.35 3.56
CA GLY A 30 10.70 -18.35 3.57
C GLY A 30 11.29 -17.07 2.97
N LEU A 31 10.75 -16.57 1.86
CA LEU A 31 11.15 -15.29 1.28
C LEU A 31 10.81 -14.12 2.22
N PHE A 32 9.64 -14.14 2.86
CA PHE A 32 9.24 -13.11 3.81
C PHE A 32 10.21 -13.01 5.00
N ILE A 33 10.60 -14.16 5.56
CA ILE A 33 11.55 -14.23 6.68
C ILE A 33 12.91 -13.69 6.27
N VAL A 34 13.42 -14.09 5.10
CA VAL A 34 14.72 -13.62 4.59
C VAL A 34 14.67 -12.13 4.28
N SER A 35 13.63 -11.64 3.61
CA SER A 35 13.52 -10.24 3.18
C SER A 35 13.38 -9.27 4.36
N ASN A 36 12.67 -9.69 5.41
CA ASN A 36 12.49 -8.89 6.63
C ASN A 36 13.53 -9.24 7.71
N ASN A 37 14.42 -10.20 7.42
CA ASN A 37 15.49 -10.67 8.28
C ASN A 37 14.99 -10.90 9.73
N LEU A 38 13.91 -11.69 9.79
CA LEU A 38 13.20 -12.03 11.03
C LEU A 38 13.90 -13.18 11.73
N ASN A 39 14.12 -13.05 13.03
CA ASN A 39 14.61 -14.12 13.91
C ASN A 39 13.48 -15.06 14.36
N ALA A 40 12.55 -15.40 13.46
CA ALA A 40 11.43 -16.28 13.74
C ALA A 40 11.56 -17.57 12.93
N ALA A 41 11.45 -18.72 13.61
CA ALA A 41 11.19 -19.98 12.92
C ALA A 41 9.80 -19.90 12.28
N ALA A 42 9.63 -20.39 11.05
CA ALA A 42 8.33 -20.48 10.40
C ALA A 42 7.48 -21.53 11.11
N ASP A 43 6.90 -21.18 12.25
CA ASP A 43 5.93 -22.03 12.91
C ASP A 43 4.65 -22.12 12.05
N PRO A 44 3.83 -23.17 12.22
CA PRO A 44 2.61 -23.33 11.43
C PRO A 44 1.63 -22.17 11.55
N GLY A 45 1.54 -21.52 12.72
CA GLY A 45 0.69 -20.36 12.96
C GLY A 45 1.17 -19.13 12.20
N PHE A 46 2.47 -18.84 12.23
CA PHE A 46 3.05 -17.76 11.43
C PHE A 46 2.87 -17.99 9.93
N THR A 47 3.13 -19.20 9.46
CA THR A 47 2.93 -19.61 8.06
C THR A 47 1.47 -19.42 7.63
N PHE A 48 0.52 -19.87 8.44
CA PHE A 48 -0.90 -19.70 8.17
C PHE A 48 -1.29 -18.21 8.12
N ALA A 49 -0.79 -17.38 9.04
CA ALA A 49 -1.08 -15.95 9.06
C ALA A 49 -0.59 -15.23 7.78
N LEU A 50 0.63 -15.55 7.30
CA LEU A 50 1.16 -14.99 6.06
C LEU A 50 0.34 -15.43 4.85
N LEU A 51 0.08 -16.73 4.72
CA LEU A 51 -0.69 -17.27 3.59
C LEU A 51 -2.13 -16.76 3.58
N ASN A 52 -2.75 -16.54 4.74
CA ASN A 52 -4.07 -15.95 4.85
C ASN A 52 -4.09 -14.45 4.49
N SER A 53 -2.95 -13.76 4.63
CA SER A 53 -2.81 -12.34 4.28
C SER A 53 -2.54 -12.11 2.78
N ALA A 54 -1.96 -13.10 2.08
CA ALA A 54 -1.61 -12.96 0.67
C ALA A 54 -2.81 -12.68 -0.26
N PRO A 55 -3.97 -13.35 -0.14
CA PRO A 55 -5.17 -13.05 -0.93
C PRO A 55 -5.70 -11.64 -0.70
N LEU A 56 -5.54 -11.08 0.50
CA LEU A 56 -5.96 -9.71 0.80
C LEU A 56 -5.11 -8.71 0.01
N MET A 57 -3.78 -8.88 -0.02
CA MET A 57 -2.88 -8.04 -0.82
C MET A 57 -3.16 -8.20 -2.33
N LEU A 58 -3.45 -9.42 -2.78
CA LEU A 58 -3.82 -9.67 -4.18
C LEU A 58 -5.14 -8.97 -4.53
N GLY A 59 -6.12 -9.02 -3.63
CA GLY A 59 -7.39 -8.32 -3.77
C GLY A 59 -7.20 -6.81 -3.94
N TRP A 60 -6.38 -6.19 -3.08
CA TRP A 60 -6.05 -4.77 -3.20
C TRP A 60 -5.28 -4.43 -4.47
N THR A 61 -4.34 -5.28 -4.90
CA THR A 61 -3.64 -5.16 -6.18
C THR A 61 -4.63 -5.07 -7.34
N LEU A 62 -5.62 -5.96 -7.40
CA LEU A 62 -6.64 -5.97 -8.45
C LEU A 62 -7.54 -4.73 -8.40
N VAL A 63 -7.94 -4.30 -7.19
CA VAL A 63 -8.73 -3.06 -7.00
C VAL A 63 -7.94 -1.84 -7.46
N LEU A 64 -6.64 -1.79 -7.20
CA LEU A 64 -5.76 -0.71 -7.65
C LEU A 64 -5.55 -0.72 -9.17
N ILE A 65 -5.34 -1.89 -9.79
CA ILE A 65 -5.30 -2.04 -11.26
C ILE A 65 -6.61 -1.52 -11.86
N TRP A 66 -7.75 -1.93 -11.31
CA TRP A 66 -9.06 -1.44 -11.72
C TRP A 66 -9.16 0.08 -11.54
N GLY A 67 -8.72 0.62 -10.40
CA GLY A 67 -8.64 2.06 -10.16
C GLY A 67 -7.78 2.81 -11.18
N ALA A 68 -6.64 2.26 -11.58
CA ALA A 68 -5.70 2.86 -12.51
C ALA A 68 -6.27 3.06 -13.93
N ILE A 69 -7.22 2.22 -14.36
CA ILE A 69 -7.89 2.35 -15.67
C ILE A 69 -8.71 3.64 -15.72
N LYS A 70 -9.38 3.99 -14.60
CA LYS A 70 -10.24 5.18 -14.48
C LYS A 70 -9.99 5.93 -13.17
N PRO A 71 -8.83 6.59 -13.04
CA PRO A 71 -8.32 7.08 -11.75
C PRO A 71 -9.17 8.20 -11.13
N ILE A 72 -9.82 9.02 -11.94
CA ILE A 72 -10.66 10.14 -11.46
C ILE A 72 -12.03 9.64 -10.97
N GLU A 73 -12.68 8.74 -11.74
CA GLU A 73 -13.96 8.14 -11.34
C GLU A 73 -13.82 7.31 -10.06
N ARG A 74 -12.65 6.69 -9.85
CA ARG A 74 -12.39 5.71 -8.78
C ARG A 74 -11.45 6.23 -7.69
N ILE A 75 -11.33 7.55 -7.56
CA ILE A 75 -10.43 8.17 -6.57
C ILE A 75 -10.75 7.80 -5.12
N GLY A 76 -11.99 7.36 -4.84
CA GLY A 76 -12.39 6.85 -3.53
C GLY A 76 -11.53 5.68 -3.04
N ILE A 77 -10.93 4.90 -3.94
CA ILE A 77 -10.01 3.81 -3.59
C ILE A 77 -8.81 4.34 -2.80
N LEU A 78 -8.23 5.49 -3.21
CA LEU A 78 -7.09 6.08 -2.50
C LEU A 78 -7.48 6.50 -1.07
N LEU A 79 -8.72 6.98 -0.88
CA LEU A 79 -9.23 7.33 0.45
C LEU A 79 -9.35 6.10 1.36
N CYS A 80 -9.76 4.96 0.83
CA CYS A 80 -9.82 3.71 1.59
C CYS A 80 -8.43 3.19 1.98
N LEU A 81 -7.42 3.41 1.14
CA LEU A 81 -6.06 2.93 1.38
C LEU A 81 -5.28 3.77 2.40
N ILE A 82 -5.59 5.06 2.54
CA ILE A 82 -4.94 5.94 3.52
C ILE A 82 -5.02 5.40 4.97
N PRO A 83 -6.20 5.10 5.55
CA PRO A 83 -6.28 4.58 6.91
C PRO A 83 -5.64 3.19 7.03
N LEU A 84 -5.72 2.36 5.98
CA LEU A 84 -5.08 1.05 5.94
C LEU A 84 -3.55 1.16 6.02
N LEU A 85 -2.95 2.08 5.25
CA LEU A 85 -1.52 2.38 5.30
C LEU A 85 -1.09 2.93 6.67
N ILE A 86 -1.87 3.84 7.26
CA ILE A 86 -1.59 4.39 8.60
C ILE A 86 -1.60 3.27 9.64
N TYR A 87 -2.60 2.40 9.60
CA TYR A 87 -2.67 1.26 10.52
C TYR A 87 -1.49 0.29 10.31
N TYR A 88 -1.12 0.01 9.06
CA TYR A 88 0.02 -0.85 8.76
C TYR A 88 1.35 -0.26 9.25
N MET A 89 1.55 1.05 9.11
CA MET A 89 2.70 1.74 9.70
C MET A 89 2.71 1.64 11.23
N ALA A 90 1.56 1.81 11.88
CA ALA A 90 1.45 1.69 13.33
C ALA A 90 1.82 0.29 13.82
N VAL A 91 1.39 -0.77 13.13
CA VAL A 91 1.79 -2.16 13.44
C VAL A 91 3.31 -2.34 13.37
N ASN A 92 3.96 -1.77 12.35
CA ASN A 92 5.43 -1.84 12.23
C ASN A 92 6.14 -1.09 13.36
N ILE A 93 5.64 0.08 13.75
CA ILE A 93 6.18 0.84 14.88
C ILE A 93 6.00 0.07 16.19
N ILE A 94 4.83 -0.53 16.42
CA ILE A 94 4.58 -1.37 17.59
C ILE A 94 5.54 -2.58 17.61
N GLY A 95 5.73 -3.24 16.46
CA GLY A 95 6.69 -4.34 16.32
C GLY A 95 8.13 -3.95 16.67
N LEU A 96 8.54 -2.72 16.33
CA LEU A 96 9.83 -2.15 16.75
C LEU A 96 9.88 -1.91 18.27
N THR A 97 8.84 -1.33 18.86
CA THR A 97 8.80 -1.08 20.31
C THR A 97 8.79 -2.36 21.15
N LEU A 98 8.22 -3.44 20.62
CA LEU A 98 8.17 -4.74 21.27
C LEU A 98 9.44 -5.59 21.03
N GLY A 99 10.40 -5.10 20.23
CA GLY A 99 11.62 -5.82 19.90
C GLY A 99 11.43 -7.05 18.98
N VAL A 100 10.26 -7.17 18.36
CA VAL A 100 9.95 -8.25 17.40
C VAL A 100 10.66 -8.01 16.07
N CYS A 101 10.81 -6.74 15.68
CA CYS A 101 11.49 -6.31 14.46
C CYS A 101 12.75 -5.50 14.79
N ARG A 102 13.78 -5.60 13.95
CA ARG A 102 14.98 -4.76 14.05
C ARG A 102 14.82 -3.52 13.16
N LEU A 103 15.21 -2.35 13.68
CA LEU A 103 15.09 -1.07 12.96
C LEU A 103 15.75 -1.11 11.58
N GLU A 104 16.91 -1.76 11.47
CA GLU A 104 17.68 -1.92 10.23
C GLU A 104 16.84 -2.55 9.10
N ASN A 105 15.95 -3.49 9.44
CA ASN A 105 15.12 -4.19 8.47
C ASN A 105 13.81 -3.44 8.20
N THR A 106 13.28 -2.73 9.21
CA THR A 106 11.99 -2.05 9.13
C THR A 106 12.08 -0.64 8.53
N ILE A 107 13.25 0.01 8.56
CA ILE A 107 13.40 1.38 8.06
C ILE A 107 13.08 1.50 6.57
N LEU A 108 13.53 0.55 5.75
CA LEU A 108 13.24 0.54 4.32
C LEU A 108 11.73 0.39 4.07
N LEU A 109 11.08 -0.50 4.81
CA LEU A 109 9.64 -0.71 4.74
C LEU A 109 8.87 0.55 5.16
N LEU A 110 9.28 1.21 6.24
CA LEU A 110 8.67 2.46 6.70
C LEU A 110 8.84 3.60 5.68
N VAL A 111 10.01 3.70 5.04
CA VAL A 111 10.25 4.67 3.96
C VAL A 111 9.32 4.41 2.77
N LEU A 112 9.18 3.14 2.36
CA LEU A 112 8.26 2.76 1.28
C LEU A 112 6.81 3.07 1.65
N GLN A 113 6.36 2.73 2.86
CA GLN A 113 5.02 3.03 3.37
C GLN A 113 4.75 4.54 3.46
N ALA A 114 5.72 5.31 3.95
CA ALA A 114 5.62 6.77 4.00
C ALA A 114 5.51 7.38 2.59
N SER A 115 6.31 6.88 1.64
CA SER A 115 6.23 7.31 0.24
C SER A 115 4.87 7.00 -0.38
N LEU A 116 4.32 5.80 -0.14
CA LEU A 116 2.99 5.41 -0.57
C LEU A 116 1.94 6.33 0.02
N LEU A 117 1.99 6.58 1.33
CA LEU A 117 1.03 7.45 2.01
C LEU A 117 1.05 8.86 1.39
N VAL A 118 2.23 9.42 1.13
CA VAL A 118 2.37 10.73 0.47
C VAL A 118 1.75 10.70 -0.92
N PHE A 119 2.05 9.68 -1.74
CA PHE A 119 1.46 9.57 -3.08
C PHE A 119 -0.06 9.38 -3.05
N MET A 120 -0.60 8.57 -2.12
CA MET A 120 -2.04 8.34 -1.97
C MET A 120 -2.76 9.63 -1.55
N VAL A 121 -2.22 10.36 -0.58
CA VAL A 121 -2.78 11.65 -0.13
C VAL A 121 -2.74 12.69 -1.25
N LEU A 122 -1.59 12.87 -1.91
CA LEU A 122 -1.47 13.83 -3.02
C LEU A 122 -2.37 13.45 -4.20
N GLY A 123 -2.42 12.15 -4.55
CA GLY A 123 -3.30 11.63 -5.58
C GLY A 123 -4.77 11.90 -5.26
N TYR A 124 -5.20 11.66 -4.02
CA TYR A 124 -6.57 11.93 -3.59
C TYR A 124 -6.91 13.43 -3.64
N VAL A 125 -6.04 14.30 -3.10
CA VAL A 125 -6.26 15.75 -3.11
C VAL A 125 -6.33 16.28 -4.54
N PHE A 126 -5.40 15.88 -5.41
CA PHE A 126 -5.38 16.35 -6.80
C PHE A 126 -6.54 15.82 -7.62
N GLY A 127 -6.92 14.55 -7.49
CA GLY A 127 -8.05 14.04 -8.24
C GLY A 127 -9.38 14.62 -7.76
N ARG A 128 -9.53 14.96 -6.47
CA ARG A 128 -10.70 15.67 -5.97
C ARG A 128 -10.82 17.07 -6.58
N GLN A 129 -9.69 17.79 -6.73
CA GLN A 129 -9.67 19.09 -7.41
C GLN A 129 -10.06 18.99 -8.89
N ILE A 130 -9.56 17.98 -9.60
CA ILE A 130 -9.91 17.74 -11.02
C ILE A 130 -11.40 17.44 -11.15
N ARG A 131 -11.91 16.49 -10.36
CA ARG A 131 -13.33 16.10 -10.39
C ARG A 131 -14.26 17.28 -10.11
N LYS A 132 -13.91 18.15 -9.15
CA LYS A 132 -14.70 19.35 -8.83
C LYS A 132 -14.75 20.33 -10.02
N THR A 133 -13.64 20.47 -10.75
CA THR A 133 -13.56 21.36 -11.93
C THR A 133 -14.43 20.84 -13.07
N GLU A 134 -14.45 19.52 -13.29
CA GLU A 134 -15.30 18.89 -14.31
C GLU A 134 -16.80 19.04 -14.00
N THR A 135 -17.20 18.91 -12.73
CA THR A 135 -18.60 19.11 -12.32
C THR A 135 -19.02 20.57 -12.25
N GLY A 136 -18.09 21.49 -11.99
CA GLY A 136 -18.35 22.93 -11.88
C GLY A 136 -18.52 23.65 -13.23
N ASN A 137 -18.02 23.06 -14.31
CA ASN A 137 -18.21 23.57 -15.68
C ASN A 137 -19.46 22.99 -16.36
N ALA A 138 -20.22 22.11 -15.68
CA ALA A 138 -21.42 21.46 -16.20
C ALA A 138 -22.73 22.12 -15.71
N VAL A 139 -22.63 23.31 -15.11
CA VAL A 139 -23.74 24.17 -14.64
C VAL A 139 -23.54 25.55 -15.26
#